data_AF-A0A4Z0C648-F1
#
_entry.id   AF-A0A4Z0C648-F1
#
_cell.length_a   1.000
_cell.length_b   1.000
_cell.length_c   1.000
_cell.angle_alpha   90.00
_cell.angle_beta   90.00
_cell.angle_gamma   90.00
#
_symmetry.space_group_name_H-M   'P 1'
#
loop_
_entity.id
_entity.type
_entity.pdbx_description
1 polymer ?
#
loop_
_entity_poly.entity_id
_entity_poly.type
_entity_poly.pdbx_seq_one_letter_code
_entity_poly.pdbx_strand_id
1 'polypeptide(L)' 'MKEIKTYVIRFYRRDSAVAGVVEDVQLRRSAAFHSQAELCALLDGRTPFPRRSPAEPGRESRPPK' A
#
# COMPACT_ATOMS: atom_id res chain seq x y z
N MET A 1 15.78 23.09 -5.74
CA MET A 1 15.69 21.77 -6.43
C MET A 1 14.43 21.08 -5.94
N LYS A 2 13.61 20.52 -6.83
CA LYS A 2 12.47 19.67 -6.41
C LYS A 2 13.02 18.31 -5.97
N GLU A 3 12.59 17.84 -4.81
CA GLU A 3 12.95 16.53 -4.30
C GLU A 3 12.37 15.44 -5.21
N ILE A 4 13.20 14.47 -5.61
CA ILE A 4 12.77 13.31 -6.39
C ILE A 4 12.30 12.25 -5.39
N LYS A 5 11.03 11.86 -5.48
CA LYS A 5 10.46 10.78 -4.69
C LYS A 5 10.48 9.48 -5.49
N THR A 6 10.87 8.39 -4.85
CA THR A 6 11.00 7.07 -5.49
C THR A 6 10.06 6.08 -4.82
N TYR A 7 9.30 5.35 -5.64
CA TYR A 7 8.29 4.40 -5.19
C TYR A 7 8.46 3.06 -5.89
N VAL A 8 8.18 1.97 -5.17
CA VAL A 8 7.96 0.63 -5.73
C VAL A 8 6.46 0.36 -5.71
N ILE A 9 5.88 0.05 -6.86
CA ILE A 9 4.44 -0.22 -6.99
C ILE A 9 4.26 -1.67 -7.43
N ARG A 10 3.55 -2.46 -6.62
CA ARG A 10 3.18 -3.84 -6.91
C ARG A 10 1.70 -3.87 -7.26
N PHE A 11 1.37 -4.30 -8.48
CA PHE A 11 0.00 -4.46 -8.94
C PHE A 11 -0.48 -5.90 -8.73
N TYR A 12 -1.69 -6.04 -8.21
CA TYR A 12 -2.41 -7.29 -8.12
C TYR A 12 -3.66 -7.18 -8.98
N ARG A 13 -3.82 -8.13 -9.89
CA ARG A 13 -5.00 -8.17 -10.75
C ARG A 13 -6.09 -8.97 -10.04
N ARG A 14 -7.16 -8.28 -9.62
CA ARG A 14 -8.40 -8.91 -9.16
C ARG A 14 -9.47 -8.58 -10.20
N ASP A 15 -9.83 -9.57 -10.99
CA ASP A 15 -10.81 -9.46 -12.08
C ASP A 15 -10.43 -8.33 -13.07
N SER A 16 -11.16 -7.21 -12.98
CA SER A 16 -11.04 -6.01 -13.82
C SER A 16 -10.60 -4.76 -13.04
N ALA A 17 -10.37 -4.88 -11.72
CA ALA A 17 -10.01 -3.76 -10.86
C ALA A 17 -8.49 -3.69 -10.65
N VAL A 18 -7.95 -2.45 -10.65
CA VAL A 18 -6.56 -2.17 -10.29
C VAL A 18 -6.45 -2.10 -8.78
N ALA A 19 -5.77 -3.08 -8.20
CA ALA A 19 -5.40 -3.07 -6.79
C ALA A 19 -3.89 -3.31 -6.66
N GLY A 20 -3.32 -2.96 -5.51
CA GLY A 20 -1.90 -3.09 -5.31
C GLY A 20 -1.40 -2.54 -4.00
N VAL A 21 -0.07 -2.50 -3.89
CA VAL A 21 0.64 -1.86 -2.78
C VAL A 21 1.69 -0.93 -3.38
N VAL A 22 1.73 0.30 -2.88
CA VAL A 22 2.81 1.26 -3.14
C VAL A 22 3.71 1.32 -1.90
N GLU A 23 5.02 1.33 -2.13
CA GLU A 23 6.05 1.42 -1.12
C GLU A 23 6.94 2.64 -1.39
N ASP A 24 7.02 3.54 -0.43
CA ASP A 24 7.96 4.66 -0.42
C ASP A 24 9.35 4.14 -0.03
N VAL A 25 10.31 4.25 -0.94
CA VAL A 25 11.67 3.70 -0.77
C VAL A 25 12.45 4.45 0.30
N GLN A 26 12.22 5.75 0.44
CA GLN A 26 12.94 6.61 1.38
C GLN A 26 12.38 6.43 2.79
N LEU A 27 11.05 6.41 2.93
CA LEU A 27 10.37 6.31 4.22
C LEU A 27 10.14 4.88 4.70
N ARG A 28 10.38 3.87 3.85
CA ARG A 28 10.10 2.44 4.11
C ARG A 28 8.65 2.21 4.55
N ARG A 29 7.71 2.99 3.98
CA ARG A 29 6.27 2.92 4.27
C ARG A 29 5.53 2.32 3.09
N SER A 30 4.50 1.54 3.38
CA SER A 30 3.67 0.90 2.37
C SER A 30 2.20 1.23 2.57
N ALA A 31 1.46 1.45 1.49
CA ALA A 31 0.02 1.65 1.47
C ALA A 31 -0.61 0.75 0.41
N ALA A 32 -1.73 0.11 0.74
CA ALA A 32 -2.55 -0.57 -0.25
C ALA A 32 -3.42 0.45 -1.01
N PHE A 33 -3.70 0.17 -2.27
CA PHE A 33 -4.67 0.91 -3.08
C PHE A 33 -5.58 -0.08 -3.82
N HIS A 34 -6.81 0.34 -4.08
CA HIS A 34 -7.87 -0.46 -4.73
C HIS A 34 -8.44 0.21 -5.98
N SER A 35 -7.89 1.37 -6.35
CA SER A 35 -8.21 2.08 -7.58
C SER A 35 -7.03 2.92 -8.05
N GLN A 36 -7.05 3.31 -9.32
CA GLN A 36 -6.06 4.25 -9.86
C GLN A 36 -6.12 5.62 -9.17
N ALA A 37 -7.32 6.08 -8.79
CA ALA A 37 -7.50 7.35 -8.09
C ALA A 37 -6.83 7.34 -6.71
N GLU A 38 -6.95 6.24 -5.97
CA GLU A 38 -6.25 6.05 -4.70
C GLU A 38 -4.72 6.06 -4.87
N LEU A 39 -4.20 5.37 -5.89
CA LEU A 39 -2.77 5.36 -6.19
C LEU A 39 -2.25 6.78 -6.46
N CYS A 40 -2.94 7.56 -7.31
CA CYS A 40 -2.55 8.94 -7.59
C CYS A 40 -2.58 9.81 -6.33
N ALA A 41 -3.60 9.68 -5.48
CA ALA A 41 -3.68 10.43 -4.23
C ALA A 41 -2.53 10.12 -3.26
N LEU A 42 -2.07 8.87 -3.22
CA LEU A 42 -0.89 8.45 -2.44
C LEU A 42 0.41 9.05 -3.01
N LEU A 43 0.59 9.04 -4.33
CA LEU A 43 1.78 9.58 -5.00
C LEU A 43 1.87 11.11 -4.91
N ASP A 44 0.73 11.80 -4.98
CA ASP A 44 0.64 13.25 -4.80
C ASP A 44 0.84 13.66 -3.33
N GLY A 45 0.90 12.70 -2.39
CA GLY A 45 0.98 12.96 -0.96
C GLY A 45 -0.29 13.59 -0.37
N ARG A 46 -1.41 13.54 -1.11
CA ARG A 46 -2.73 13.99 -0.63
C ARG A 46 -3.30 13.04 0.41
N THR A 47 -2.93 11.76 0.32
CA THR A 47 -3.27 10.74 1.30
C THR A 47 -2.01 10.32 2.06
N PRO A 48 -1.97 10.45 3.40
CA PRO A 48 -0.83 9.99 4.17
C PRO A 48 -0.74 8.47 4.13
N PHE A 49 0.48 7.94 3.97
CA PHE A 49 0.74 6.52 4.16
C PHE A 49 0.29 6.11 5.57
N PRO A 50 -0.50 5.02 5.71
CA PRO A 50 -0.90 4.55 7.01
C PRO A 50 0.36 4.25 7.83
N ARG A 51 0.36 4.67 9.09
CA ARG A 51 1.41 4.26 10.02
C ARG A 51 1.33 2.74 10.13
N ARG A 52 2.48 2.05 10.07
CA ARG A 52 2.53 0.63 10.44
C ARG A 52 2.00 0.53 11.87
N SER A 53 0.75 0.09 12.04
CA SER A 53 0.39 -0.60 13.26
C SER A 53 1.18 -1.91 13.25
N PRO A 54 1.83 -2.29 14.36
CA PRO A 54 2.41 -3.63 14.46
C PRO A 54 1.32 -4.62 14.07
N ALA A 55 1.58 -5.47 13.08
CA ALA A 55 0.68 -6.58 12.79
C ALA A 55 0.57 -7.38 14.09
N GLU A 56 -0.63 -7.53 14.65
CA GLU A 56 -0.85 -8.46 15.76
C GLU A 56 -0.49 -9.87 15.24
N PRO A 57 0.58 -10.50 15.76
CA PRO A 57 0.91 -11.85 15.38
C PRO A 57 -0.05 -12.78 16.13
N GLY A 58 -1.17 -13.18 15.54
CA GLY A 58 -2.08 -14.04 16.30
C GLY A 58 -3.45 -14.42 15.75
N ARG A 59 -3.77 -14.24 14.46
CA ARG A 59 -4.93 -14.93 13.87
C ARG A 59 -4.49 -16.09 12.99
N GLU A 60 -3.91 -17.09 13.66
CA GLU A 60 -3.94 -18.46 13.19
C GLU A 60 -5.39 -18.93 13.29
N SER A 61 -6.14 -18.79 12.19
CA SER A 61 -7.46 -19.38 12.04
C SER A 61 -7.29 -20.91 12.02
N ARG A 62 -7.34 -21.55 13.19
CA ARG A 62 -7.45 -23.02 13.28
C ARG A 62 -8.67 -23.48 12.47
N PRO A 63 -8.55 -24.55 11.66
CA PRO A 63 -9.72 -25.15 11.04
C PRO A 63 -10.55 -25.85 12.13
N PRO A 64 -11.89 -25.77 12.10
CA PRO A 64 -12.74 -26.55 13.00
C PRO A 64 -12.61 -28.05 12.68
N LYS A 65 -12.66 -28.87 13.74
CA LYS A 65 -12.75 -30.33 13.70
C LYS A 65 -14.10 -30.80 13.14
#